data_AF-A0A956L1X8-F1
#
_entry.id   AF-A0A956L1X8-F1
#
_cell.length_a   1.000
_cell.length_b   1.000
_cell.length_c   1.000
_cell.angle_alpha   90.00
_cell.angle_beta   90.00
_cell.angle_gamma   90.00
#
_symmetry.space_group_name_H-M   'P 1'
#
loop_
_entity.id
_entity.type
_entity.pdbx_description
1 polymer ?
#
loop_
_entity_poly.entity_id
_entity_poly.type
_entity_poly.pdbx_seq_one_letter_code
_entity_poly.pdbx_strand_id
1 'polypeptide(L)'
;MLALACGDDTGTTPTSESSASSDSTGMDSMTTVDPTATTSDSSGGSSEGSTGLDTTDDTADSSTGPGETCGNGVIDDGEACDGDELGAQTCADFDPFQSGDLFCLDDCSDFDTSQCSPAVCGNTFQEEGEVCDGNDFGGATCMSEGFDSGQLSCVLTCDAFDTSECGTCGNVIVDGDEVCDTIVTLGETCESQGFESGMLGCAPDCLALDTTPCGICGNDATDGDEICDGTDVNGQDCTSLGLGMGTVGCVPNCMAYDTTTCEFGCGNNIINGMEVCDGTDLGGETCASQGQPGTGTLGCLPDCTGFDLSTCTSGDCCFAHVTTGCEDPACEAAVCAADSFCCSVEWDSICADEALFDPNCTC
;
A
#
# COMPACT_ATOMS: atom_id res chain seq x y z
N MET A 1 34.54 -32.54 20.18
CA MET A 1 34.84 -31.10 19.95
C MET A 1 34.48 -30.33 21.21
N LEU A 2 35.17 -29.21 21.46
CA LEU A 2 35.06 -28.46 22.71
C LEU A 2 33.71 -27.76 22.82
N ALA A 3 33.02 -27.94 23.94
CA ALA A 3 32.05 -26.99 24.45
C ALA A 3 32.78 -26.13 25.50
N LEU A 4 32.75 -24.81 25.35
CA LEU A 4 33.38 -23.88 26.26
C LEU A 4 32.29 -23.14 27.02
N ALA A 5 32.29 -23.25 28.35
CA ALA A 5 31.31 -22.60 29.21
C ALA A 5 32.01 -21.60 30.14
N CYS A 6 31.46 -20.40 30.18
CA CYS A 6 31.54 -19.41 31.25
C CYS A 6 30.16 -18.72 31.29
N GLY A 7 29.68 -18.18 32.40
CA GLY A 7 30.27 -18.06 33.72
C GLY A 7 29.49 -16.95 34.43
N ASP A 8 28.60 -17.34 35.33
CA ASP A 8 27.63 -16.45 35.99
C ASP A 8 28.34 -15.61 37.07
N ASP A 9 28.16 -14.28 37.06
CA ASP A 9 28.69 -13.39 38.09
C ASP A 9 27.65 -12.32 38.46
N THR A 10 27.11 -12.45 39.68
CA THR A 10 26.11 -11.55 40.27
C THR A 10 26.80 -10.34 40.91
N GLY A 11 26.36 -9.12 40.61
CA GLY A 11 27.03 -7.89 41.08
C GLY A 11 26.08 -6.73 41.38
N THR A 12 25.56 -6.67 42.61
CA THR A 12 24.63 -5.63 43.08
C THR A 12 25.27 -4.24 43.17
N THR A 13 24.48 -3.20 42.88
CA THR A 13 24.79 -1.76 43.00
C THR A 13 25.29 -1.31 44.39
N PRO A 14 26.06 -0.21 44.46
CA PRO A 14 25.71 0.84 45.41
C PRO A 14 25.85 2.30 44.90
N THR A 15 24.76 3.05 45.06
CA THR A 15 24.65 4.46 45.53
C THR A 15 25.82 5.48 45.39
N SER A 16 25.49 6.59 44.70
CA SER A 16 25.47 7.97 45.24
C SER A 16 26.62 8.99 45.03
N GLU A 17 26.18 10.25 44.83
CA GLU A 17 26.79 11.56 45.17
C GLU A 17 27.66 12.35 44.14
N SER A 18 27.05 13.43 43.62
CA SER A 18 27.46 14.84 43.85
C SER A 18 28.49 15.57 42.95
N SER A 19 27.96 16.51 42.14
CA SER A 19 28.22 17.98 42.20
C SER A 19 29.11 18.72 41.16
N ALA A 20 28.69 19.98 40.92
CA ALA A 20 29.30 21.12 40.22
C ALA A 20 29.38 21.04 38.67
N SER A 21 28.73 21.89 37.85
CA SER A 21 28.39 23.34 37.86
C SER A 21 29.49 24.28 37.36
N SER A 22 29.26 24.92 36.21
CA SER A 22 29.74 26.27 35.83
C SER A 22 28.95 26.80 34.62
N ASP A 23 28.21 27.88 34.85
CA ASP A 23 28.11 29.13 34.07
C ASP A 23 28.24 29.11 32.52
N SER A 24 27.18 29.43 31.76
CA SER A 24 26.49 30.73 31.52
C SER A 24 27.01 31.43 30.25
N THR A 25 26.15 31.88 29.31
CA THR A 25 25.23 33.02 29.44
C THR A 25 24.16 32.98 28.34
N GLY A 26 22.93 33.47 28.63
CA GLY A 26 21.83 33.51 27.66
C GLY A 26 20.75 34.54 28.03
N MET A 27 20.89 35.74 27.47
CA MET A 27 19.97 36.90 27.45
C MET A 27 20.30 37.63 26.12
N ASP A 28 19.40 38.29 25.38
CA ASP A 28 18.01 38.64 25.67
C ASP A 28 17.15 38.65 24.38
N SER A 29 15.88 38.30 24.60
CA SER A 29 14.63 38.72 23.98
C SER A 29 14.56 40.00 23.10
N MET A 30 13.64 39.93 22.11
CA MET A 30 12.93 41.04 21.40
C MET A 30 13.79 42.00 20.54
N THR A 31 13.38 42.44 19.34
CA THR A 31 12.06 43.02 18.99
C THR A 31 11.82 42.98 17.47
N THR A 32 10.56 43.05 17.04
CA THR A 32 10.15 43.27 15.64
C THR A 32 10.04 44.77 15.30
N VAL A 33 10.61 45.20 14.18
CA VAL A 33 10.23 46.45 13.49
C VAL A 33 10.38 46.33 11.97
N ASP A 34 9.40 46.90 11.27
CA ASP A 34 9.35 47.17 9.83
C ASP A 34 10.40 48.22 9.41
N PRO A 35 10.89 48.20 8.15
CA PRO A 35 10.92 49.47 7.44
C PRO A 35 10.53 49.41 5.95
N THR A 36 9.44 50.11 5.66
CA THR A 36 9.18 50.92 4.46
C THR A 36 10.42 51.34 3.66
N ALA A 37 10.32 51.24 2.33
CA ALA A 37 11.32 51.72 1.39
C ALA A 37 11.42 53.26 1.34
N THR A 38 12.65 53.78 1.38
CA THR A 38 13.00 55.13 0.90
C THR A 38 14.35 55.14 0.21
N THR A 39 14.40 55.85 -0.91
CA THR A 39 15.58 56.12 -1.75
C THR A 39 16.67 56.95 -1.05
N SER A 40 17.95 56.67 -1.34
CA SER A 40 19.01 57.70 -1.44
C SER A 40 20.30 57.15 -2.07
N ASP A 41 20.91 57.94 -2.95
CA ASP A 41 22.24 57.77 -3.54
C ASP A 41 23.38 57.68 -2.50
N SER A 42 24.51 57.05 -2.87
CA SER A 42 25.83 57.73 -2.88
C SER A 42 26.98 56.89 -3.47
N SER A 43 27.32 57.18 -4.73
CA SER A 43 28.61 57.72 -5.19
C SER A 43 29.98 57.23 -4.65
N GLY A 44 30.84 56.88 -5.62
CA GLY A 44 32.32 56.92 -5.58
C GLY A 44 32.91 55.84 -6.50
N GLY A 45 33.56 56.09 -7.65
CA GLY A 45 34.44 57.19 -8.08
C GLY A 45 35.88 56.64 -8.17
N SER A 46 36.79 56.94 -9.11
CA SER A 46 36.82 57.77 -10.34
C SER A 46 37.75 57.03 -11.36
N SER A 47 38.21 57.50 -12.52
CA SER A 47 38.23 58.78 -13.27
C SER A 47 38.52 58.46 -14.76
N GLU A 48 38.35 59.38 -15.72
CA GLU A 48 39.38 60.17 -16.47
C GLU A 48 38.59 60.98 -17.55
N GLY A 49 39.06 61.99 -18.29
CA GLY A 49 40.37 62.65 -18.35
C GLY A 49 40.54 63.43 -19.67
N SER A 50 40.40 64.77 -19.60
CA SER A 50 40.73 65.75 -20.65
C SER A 50 39.78 65.95 -21.85
N THR A 51 39.62 67.24 -22.18
CA THR A 51 38.99 67.75 -23.39
C THR A 51 40.00 67.78 -24.54
N GLY A 52 39.51 67.54 -25.77
CA GLY A 52 40.27 67.73 -27.00
C GLY A 52 39.32 68.12 -28.14
N LEU A 53 39.22 69.43 -28.40
CA LEU A 53 38.56 69.94 -29.61
C LEU A 53 39.65 70.15 -30.65
N ASP A 54 39.65 69.33 -31.70
CA ASP A 54 40.37 69.64 -32.93
C ASP A 54 39.48 69.32 -34.14
N THR A 55 39.23 70.35 -34.94
CA THR A 55 38.53 70.26 -36.22
C THR A 55 39.47 70.74 -37.30
N THR A 56 40.26 69.80 -37.83
CA THR A 56 40.93 69.86 -39.13
C THR A 56 40.71 68.45 -39.72
N ASP A 57 39.76 68.28 -40.65
CA ASP A 57 39.92 68.58 -42.08
C ASP A 57 41.28 68.09 -42.62
N ASP A 58 41.33 66.83 -43.07
CA ASP A 58 41.85 66.52 -44.40
C ASP A 58 41.56 65.06 -44.82
N THR A 59 41.15 64.90 -46.08
CA THR A 59 41.09 63.64 -46.86
C THR A 59 40.16 62.51 -46.41
N ALA A 60 38.94 62.52 -46.95
CA ALA A 60 38.43 61.31 -47.60
C ALA A 60 39.27 61.02 -48.85
N ASP A 61 39.70 59.77 -49.08
CA ASP A 61 39.81 59.08 -50.39
C ASP A 61 40.51 57.70 -50.26
N SER A 62 39.73 56.62 -50.41
CA SER A 62 40.16 55.43 -51.17
C SER A 62 38.96 54.60 -51.62
N SER A 63 38.02 55.24 -52.31
CA SER A 63 36.99 54.54 -53.10
C SER A 63 37.52 54.30 -54.51
N THR A 64 37.96 53.09 -54.86
CA THR A 64 38.16 52.69 -56.28
C THR A 64 37.95 51.19 -56.56
N GLY A 65 36.72 50.72 -56.35
CA GLY A 65 36.19 49.51 -56.99
C GLY A 65 34.74 49.73 -57.47
N PRO A 66 34.39 49.53 -58.76
CA PRO A 66 33.03 49.78 -59.23
C PRO A 66 32.09 48.64 -58.83
N GLY A 67 31.63 48.68 -57.58
CA GLY A 67 30.71 47.72 -56.97
C GLY A 67 30.49 48.03 -55.48
N GLU A 68 30.46 49.32 -55.12
CA GLU A 68 30.36 49.74 -53.73
C GLU A 68 28.91 49.62 -53.24
N THR A 69 28.69 48.66 -52.34
CA THR A 69 27.51 48.56 -51.49
C THR A 69 27.93 48.48 -50.02
N CYS A 70 28.89 47.63 -49.66
CA CYS A 70 29.40 47.47 -48.29
C CYS A 70 29.72 48.78 -47.54
N GLY A 71 29.12 48.92 -46.35
CA GLY A 71 29.21 50.07 -45.46
C GLY A 71 28.17 51.17 -45.76
N ASN A 72 27.13 50.90 -46.54
CA ASN A 72 26.09 51.87 -46.90
C ASN A 72 24.88 51.91 -45.93
N GLY A 73 24.78 50.96 -45.00
CA GLY A 73 23.71 50.79 -44.03
C GLY A 73 22.51 49.96 -44.50
N VAL A 74 22.59 49.23 -45.61
CA VAL A 74 21.61 48.23 -46.08
C VAL A 74 22.30 47.01 -46.70
N ILE A 75 21.80 45.80 -46.42
CA ILE A 75 22.32 44.56 -47.02
C ILE A 75 21.83 44.45 -48.47
N ASP A 76 22.75 44.50 -49.44
CA ASP A 76 22.45 44.36 -50.87
C ASP A 76 22.68 42.91 -51.40
N ASP A 77 22.28 42.65 -52.66
CA ASP A 77 22.33 41.31 -53.29
C ASP A 77 23.78 40.84 -53.52
N GLY A 78 24.29 40.04 -52.58
CA GLY A 78 25.65 39.49 -52.60
C GLY A 78 26.43 39.69 -51.30
N GLU A 79 25.88 40.42 -50.33
CA GLU A 79 26.48 40.69 -49.02
C GLU A 79 25.91 39.78 -47.94
N ALA A 80 26.73 39.47 -46.93
CA ALA A 80 26.29 38.77 -45.73
C ALA A 80 25.65 39.72 -44.70
N CYS A 81 26.17 40.94 -44.63
CA CYS A 81 25.85 42.01 -43.68
C CYS A 81 26.30 43.35 -44.25
N ASP A 82 25.90 44.48 -43.66
CA ASP A 82 26.45 45.80 -43.98
C ASP A 82 26.70 46.62 -42.71
N GLY A 83 27.97 46.74 -42.30
CA GLY A 83 28.37 47.49 -41.11
C GLY A 83 27.69 46.98 -39.83
N ASP A 84 26.78 47.78 -39.26
CA ASP A 84 25.98 47.44 -38.09
C ASP A 84 24.67 46.67 -38.46
N GLU A 85 24.28 46.61 -39.74
CA GLU A 85 23.10 45.88 -40.20
C GLU A 85 23.49 44.40 -40.46
N LEU A 86 23.32 43.60 -39.41
CA LEU A 86 23.67 42.17 -39.39
C LEU A 86 22.54 41.24 -39.86
N GLY A 87 21.41 41.78 -40.35
CA GLY A 87 20.30 40.96 -40.87
C GLY A 87 19.62 40.11 -39.78
N ALA A 88 19.66 40.58 -38.53
CA ALA A 88 19.26 39.86 -37.32
C ALA A 88 20.08 38.60 -36.99
N GLN A 89 21.30 38.46 -37.54
CA GLN A 89 22.29 37.49 -37.06
C GLN A 89 22.96 37.95 -35.76
N THR A 90 23.38 36.97 -34.97
CA THR A 90 24.00 37.11 -33.66
C THR A 90 25.12 36.08 -33.52
N CYS A 91 25.96 36.17 -32.47
CA CYS A 91 26.99 35.15 -32.24
C CYS A 91 26.42 33.72 -32.09
N ALA A 92 25.17 33.57 -31.61
CA ALA A 92 24.50 32.28 -31.45
C ALA A 92 24.13 31.59 -32.78
N ASP A 93 24.16 32.30 -33.91
CA ASP A 93 23.95 31.71 -35.24
C ASP A 93 25.19 30.95 -35.76
N PHE A 94 26.34 31.04 -35.07
CA PHE A 94 27.64 30.52 -35.52
C PHE A 94 28.28 29.59 -34.47
N ASP A 95 28.16 28.27 -34.66
CA ASP A 95 28.83 27.26 -33.81
C ASP A 95 30.35 27.52 -33.68
N PRO A 96 30.94 27.49 -32.46
CA PRO A 96 30.38 27.10 -31.16
C PRO A 96 30.02 28.31 -30.27
N PHE A 97 29.77 29.48 -30.85
CA PHE A 97 29.56 30.72 -30.11
C PHE A 97 28.10 30.89 -29.68
N GLN A 98 27.89 31.61 -28.59
CA GLN A 98 26.56 31.83 -27.99
C GLN A 98 26.38 33.26 -27.45
N SER A 99 27.47 33.94 -27.09
CA SER A 99 27.44 35.31 -26.57
C SER A 99 28.55 36.18 -27.19
N GLY A 100 28.63 37.45 -26.79
CA GLY A 100 29.58 38.42 -27.34
C GLY A 100 29.00 39.29 -28.45
N ASP A 101 29.85 40.13 -29.03
CA ASP A 101 29.48 41.10 -30.06
C ASP A 101 29.85 40.55 -31.45
N LEU A 102 28.86 40.35 -32.31
CA LEU A 102 29.06 40.00 -33.73
C LEU A 102 29.26 41.28 -34.55
N PHE A 103 30.20 41.28 -35.50
CA PHE A 103 30.42 42.40 -36.41
C PHE A 103 30.38 41.94 -37.87
N CYS A 104 30.20 42.87 -38.79
CA CYS A 104 30.41 42.61 -40.22
C CYS A 104 31.89 42.77 -40.58
N LEU A 105 32.42 41.94 -41.49
CA LEU A 105 33.77 42.15 -42.02
C LEU A 105 33.84 43.43 -42.88
N ASP A 106 35.03 44.05 -42.96
CA ASP A 106 35.31 45.26 -43.76
C ASP A 106 34.97 45.12 -45.27
N ASP A 107 34.79 43.90 -45.77
CA ASP A 107 34.42 43.59 -47.16
C ASP A 107 33.00 43.01 -47.33
N CYS A 108 32.21 42.95 -46.24
CA CYS A 108 30.84 42.44 -46.17
C CYS A 108 30.65 41.01 -46.71
N SER A 109 31.73 40.24 -46.86
CA SER A 109 31.70 38.90 -47.45
C SER A 109 31.27 37.81 -46.46
N ASP A 110 31.47 38.05 -45.17
CA ASP A 110 31.11 37.17 -44.05
C ASP A 110 31.09 37.99 -42.74
N PHE A 111 30.82 37.33 -41.62
CA PHE A 111 30.78 37.95 -40.29
C PHE A 111 32.11 37.80 -39.52
N ASP A 112 32.47 38.78 -38.71
CA ASP A 112 33.58 38.71 -37.75
C ASP A 112 33.10 38.13 -36.41
N THR A 113 33.38 36.85 -36.20
CA THR A 113 33.09 36.14 -34.94
C THR A 113 34.23 36.26 -33.91
N SER A 114 35.23 37.13 -34.09
CA SER A 114 36.41 37.20 -33.21
C SER A 114 36.13 37.76 -31.81
N GLN A 115 35.02 38.48 -31.64
CA GLN A 115 34.50 38.96 -30.35
C GLN A 115 33.31 38.13 -29.84
N CYS A 116 32.95 37.06 -30.55
CA CYS A 116 32.01 36.06 -30.06
C CYS A 116 32.67 35.13 -29.02
N SER A 117 31.90 34.71 -28.03
CA SER A 117 32.31 33.82 -26.94
C SER A 117 31.50 32.52 -26.97
N PRO A 118 32.13 31.34 -26.78
CA PRO A 118 31.42 30.10 -26.57
C PRO A 118 30.76 30.09 -25.18
N ALA A 119 29.73 29.26 -25.00
CA ALA A 119 29.23 28.94 -23.67
C ALA A 119 30.32 28.27 -22.81
N VAL A 120 30.33 28.54 -21.50
CA VAL A 120 31.42 28.18 -20.58
C VAL A 120 30.90 27.42 -19.35
N CYS A 121 30.47 26.19 -19.58
CA CYS A 121 30.09 25.22 -18.55
C CYS A 121 30.95 25.26 -17.27
N GLY A 122 30.28 25.41 -16.13
CA GLY A 122 30.85 25.53 -14.79
C GLY A 122 31.01 26.97 -14.31
N ASN A 123 30.37 27.95 -14.96
CA ASN A 123 30.39 29.37 -14.59
C ASN A 123 29.21 29.82 -13.70
N THR A 124 28.25 28.92 -13.42
CA THR A 124 27.02 29.09 -12.61
C THR A 124 25.88 29.92 -13.22
N PHE A 125 25.91 30.17 -14.53
CA PHE A 125 24.81 30.77 -15.29
C PHE A 125 24.50 29.89 -16.49
N GLN A 126 23.25 29.50 -16.68
CA GLN A 126 22.84 28.78 -17.88
C GLN A 126 22.90 29.74 -19.09
N GLU A 127 23.86 29.52 -19.99
CA GLU A 127 23.98 30.27 -21.24
C GLU A 127 23.10 29.65 -22.35
N GLU A 128 22.83 30.41 -23.41
CA GLU A 128 22.11 29.86 -24.57
C GLU A 128 22.95 28.72 -25.17
N GLY A 129 22.32 27.57 -25.45
CA GLY A 129 23.02 26.34 -25.86
C GLY A 129 23.40 25.38 -24.72
N GLU A 130 23.30 25.78 -23.45
CA GLU A 130 23.48 24.88 -22.31
C GLU A 130 22.13 24.38 -21.77
N VAL A 131 22.08 23.11 -21.36
CA VAL A 131 20.93 22.51 -20.67
C VAL A 131 20.88 22.96 -19.20
N CYS A 132 22.05 23.26 -18.63
CA CYS A 132 22.25 23.72 -17.26
C CYS A 132 23.69 24.22 -17.08
N ASP A 133 23.97 24.99 -16.02
CA ASP A 133 25.33 25.23 -15.53
C ASP A 133 25.40 25.05 -14.01
N GLY A 134 26.06 23.98 -13.57
CA GLY A 134 26.32 23.71 -12.15
C GLY A 134 25.03 23.45 -11.36
N ASN A 135 24.46 24.51 -10.78
CA ASN A 135 23.16 24.50 -10.08
C ASN A 135 22.10 25.40 -10.73
N ASP A 136 22.43 26.09 -11.83
CA ASP A 136 21.43 26.76 -12.67
C ASP A 136 20.85 25.75 -13.65
N PHE A 137 19.60 25.35 -13.41
CA PHE A 137 18.88 24.36 -14.22
C PHE A 137 17.80 25.00 -15.11
N GLY A 138 17.75 26.33 -15.22
CA GLY A 138 16.67 27.02 -15.94
C GLY A 138 15.28 26.84 -15.33
N GLY A 139 15.21 26.37 -14.09
CA GLY A 139 13.97 25.94 -13.42
C GLY A 139 13.56 24.49 -13.66
N ALA A 140 14.38 23.68 -14.35
CA ALA A 140 14.19 22.23 -14.43
C ALA A 140 14.39 21.56 -13.07
N THR A 141 13.75 20.41 -12.89
CA THR A 141 13.75 19.57 -11.68
C THR A 141 13.58 18.11 -12.08
N CYS A 142 13.85 17.14 -11.20
CA CYS A 142 13.52 15.74 -11.47
C CYS A 142 12.06 15.56 -11.94
N MET A 143 11.12 16.34 -11.37
CA MET A 143 9.71 16.39 -11.79
C MET A 143 9.45 16.93 -13.20
N SER A 144 10.29 17.83 -13.74
CA SER A 144 10.17 18.24 -15.15
C SER A 144 10.71 17.18 -16.11
N GLU A 145 11.72 16.44 -15.69
CA GLU A 145 12.35 15.37 -16.46
C GLU A 145 11.59 14.03 -16.40
N GLY A 146 10.48 13.98 -15.65
CA GLY A 146 9.56 12.83 -15.61
C GLY A 146 9.80 11.83 -14.48
N PHE A 147 10.54 12.24 -13.44
CA PHE A 147 10.74 11.51 -12.19
C PHE A 147 9.81 12.06 -11.09
N ASP A 148 9.65 11.35 -9.98
CA ASP A 148 8.73 11.74 -8.90
C ASP A 148 9.42 12.54 -7.78
N SER A 149 10.71 12.29 -7.51
CA SER A 149 11.46 12.90 -6.40
C SER A 149 12.94 13.15 -6.73
N GLY A 150 13.71 13.69 -5.79
CA GLY A 150 15.18 13.72 -5.83
C GLY A 150 15.81 15.03 -6.29
N GLN A 151 17.15 15.02 -6.35
CA GLN A 151 17.99 16.16 -6.73
C GLN A 151 18.43 16.04 -8.19
N LEU A 152 18.07 17.04 -9.00
CA LEU A 152 18.62 17.17 -10.35
C LEU A 152 20.04 17.74 -10.25
N SER A 153 20.97 17.21 -11.04
CA SER A 153 22.33 17.73 -11.16
C SER A 153 22.67 18.06 -12.62
N CYS A 154 23.69 18.88 -12.84
CA CYS A 154 24.20 19.17 -14.19
C CYS A 154 25.40 18.28 -14.53
N VAL A 155 25.46 17.72 -15.73
CA VAL A 155 26.67 16.99 -16.19
C VAL A 155 27.83 17.98 -16.39
N LEU A 156 29.07 17.51 -16.24
CA LEU A 156 30.29 18.34 -16.39
C LEU A 156 30.53 18.91 -17.81
N THR A 157 29.67 18.59 -18.76
CA THR A 157 29.66 19.08 -20.15
C THR A 157 28.48 20.00 -20.46
N CYS A 158 27.56 20.21 -19.50
CA CYS A 158 26.40 21.11 -19.60
C CYS A 158 25.41 20.83 -20.76
N ASP A 159 25.57 19.70 -21.45
CA ASP A 159 24.74 19.24 -22.58
C ASP A 159 23.60 18.28 -22.15
N ALA A 160 23.51 17.94 -20.86
CA ALA A 160 22.46 17.11 -20.29
C ALA A 160 22.30 17.34 -18.77
N PHE A 161 21.16 16.91 -18.21
CA PHE A 161 21.02 16.72 -16.77
C PHE A 161 21.58 15.36 -16.34
N ASP A 162 22.18 15.31 -15.16
CA ASP A 162 22.43 14.08 -14.43
C ASP A 162 21.21 13.79 -13.53
N THR A 163 20.49 12.73 -13.88
CA THR A 163 19.27 12.28 -13.19
C THR A 163 19.55 11.10 -12.25
N SER A 164 20.82 10.80 -11.93
CA SER A 164 21.16 9.65 -11.08
C SER A 164 20.77 9.81 -9.60
N GLU A 165 20.48 11.04 -9.17
CA GLU A 165 19.91 11.39 -7.87
C GLU A 165 18.41 11.76 -7.94
N CYS A 166 17.74 11.47 -9.08
CA CYS A 166 16.28 11.54 -9.20
C CYS A 166 15.63 10.18 -8.88
N GLY A 167 14.48 10.19 -8.19
CA GLY A 167 13.76 8.98 -7.78
C GLY A 167 12.43 8.76 -8.52
N THR A 168 11.98 7.50 -8.65
CA THR A 168 10.72 7.15 -9.34
C THR A 168 9.84 6.20 -8.51
N CYS A 169 8.74 6.72 -7.98
CA CYS A 169 7.92 5.99 -7.02
C CYS A 169 7.13 4.87 -7.70
N GLY A 170 7.26 3.65 -7.17
CA GLY A 170 6.69 2.42 -7.70
C GLY A 170 7.64 1.57 -8.54
N ASN A 171 8.95 1.84 -8.52
CA ASN A 171 9.99 1.13 -9.29
C ASN A 171 10.63 -0.06 -8.52
N VAL A 172 10.34 -0.23 -7.22
CA VAL A 172 10.86 -1.24 -6.28
C VAL A 172 12.35 -1.07 -5.93
N ILE A 173 12.85 0.15 -6.02
CA ILE A 173 14.15 0.66 -5.58
C ILE A 173 13.84 1.88 -4.70
N VAL A 174 14.68 2.19 -3.71
CA VAL A 174 14.54 3.45 -2.97
C VAL A 174 15.61 4.39 -3.51
N ASP A 175 15.20 5.35 -4.34
CA ASP A 175 16.06 6.34 -4.99
C ASP A 175 15.55 7.80 -4.82
N GLY A 176 16.37 8.78 -5.20
CA GLY A 176 16.07 10.20 -4.94
C GLY A 176 15.86 10.53 -3.46
N ASP A 177 14.70 11.13 -3.14
CA ASP A 177 14.29 11.51 -1.78
C ASP A 177 13.35 10.48 -1.11
N GLU A 178 13.22 9.29 -1.68
CA GLU A 178 12.29 8.27 -1.20
C GLU A 178 12.67 7.70 0.18
N VAL A 179 11.66 7.47 1.02
CA VAL A 179 11.80 6.78 2.31
C VAL A 179 11.57 5.27 2.15
N CYS A 180 10.79 4.89 1.15
CA CYS A 180 10.42 3.53 0.79
C CYS A 180 9.96 3.51 -0.68
N ASP A 181 9.81 2.32 -1.27
CA ASP A 181 9.10 2.16 -2.55
C ASP A 181 8.25 0.90 -2.53
N THR A 182 6.95 1.02 -2.81
CA THR A 182 5.98 -0.09 -2.94
C THR A 182 5.94 -0.99 -1.70
N ILE A 183 6.84 -1.98 -1.62
CA ILE A 183 6.99 -2.99 -0.56
C ILE A 183 8.39 -2.96 0.08
N VAL A 184 9.29 -2.12 -0.42
CA VAL A 184 10.65 -1.90 0.07
C VAL A 184 10.61 -0.83 1.16
N THR A 185 10.28 -1.23 2.38
CA THR A 185 10.27 -0.38 3.58
C THR A 185 11.64 -0.29 4.27
N LEU A 186 12.72 -0.69 3.59
CA LEU A 186 14.09 -0.79 4.14
C LEU A 186 14.27 -1.62 5.43
N GLY A 187 13.29 -2.46 5.76
CA GLY A 187 13.27 -3.27 6.99
C GLY A 187 12.39 -2.70 8.10
N GLU A 188 11.75 -1.56 7.88
CA GLU A 188 10.68 -1.05 8.75
C GLU A 188 9.42 -1.94 8.67
N THR A 189 8.72 -2.06 9.78
CA THR A 189 7.54 -2.90 10.00
C THR A 189 6.53 -2.15 10.85
N CYS A 190 5.28 -2.63 10.91
CA CYS A 190 4.30 -2.07 11.85
C CYS A 190 4.81 -2.12 13.30
N GLU A 191 5.53 -3.18 13.70
CA GLU A 191 6.18 -3.31 15.02
C GLU A 191 7.23 -2.22 15.27
N SER A 192 8.11 -1.91 14.31
CA SER A 192 9.10 -0.82 14.47
C SER A 192 8.48 0.57 14.49
N GLN A 193 7.31 0.73 13.87
CA GLN A 193 6.51 1.96 13.90
C GLN A 193 5.55 2.04 15.11
N GLY A 194 5.53 1.03 15.99
CA GLY A 194 4.80 1.05 17.27
C GLY A 194 3.40 0.44 17.25
N PHE A 195 3.07 -0.35 16.24
CA PHE A 195 1.80 -1.09 16.08
C PHE A 195 2.00 -2.59 16.39
N GLU A 196 0.92 -3.32 16.65
CA GLU A 196 1.01 -4.75 17.03
C GLU A 196 0.65 -5.71 15.87
N SER A 197 0.03 -5.21 14.80
CA SER A 197 -0.42 -6.00 13.65
C SER A 197 -0.26 -5.25 12.31
N GLY A 198 -0.51 -5.95 11.21
CA GLY A 198 -0.57 -5.39 9.86
C GLY A 198 0.73 -5.39 9.05
N MET A 199 0.60 -5.03 7.77
CA MET A 199 1.71 -4.89 6.83
C MET A 199 2.03 -3.41 6.57
N LEU A 200 3.23 -2.97 6.93
CA LEU A 200 3.65 -1.60 6.67
C LEU A 200 3.77 -1.36 5.17
N GLY A 201 3.04 -0.36 4.67
CA GLY A 201 3.06 0.05 3.26
C GLY A 201 4.05 1.18 3.00
N CYS A 202 4.07 1.63 1.75
CA CYS A 202 4.70 2.89 1.35
C CYS A 202 3.63 3.85 0.84
N ALA A 203 3.74 5.13 1.17
CA ALA A 203 2.79 6.14 0.70
C ALA A 203 2.84 6.27 -0.84
N PRO A 204 1.74 6.72 -1.50
CA PRO A 204 1.70 6.83 -2.96
C PRO A 204 2.66 7.84 -3.59
N ASP A 205 3.32 8.68 -2.77
CA ASP A 205 4.37 9.62 -3.14
C ASP A 205 5.78 9.17 -2.70
N CYS A 206 5.90 8.00 -2.06
CA CYS A 206 7.13 7.40 -1.55
C CYS A 206 7.91 8.25 -0.50
N LEU A 207 7.38 9.41 -0.09
CA LEU A 207 7.99 10.32 0.90
C LEU A 207 7.70 9.93 2.36
N ALA A 208 6.87 8.92 2.58
CA ALA A 208 6.52 8.42 3.92
C ALA A 208 6.15 6.93 3.90
N LEU A 209 6.30 6.28 5.05
CA LEU A 209 5.76 4.93 5.28
C LEU A 209 4.24 5.03 5.46
N ASP A 210 3.49 4.14 4.83
CA ASP A 210 2.04 4.05 4.99
C ASP A 210 1.69 3.12 6.15
N THR A 211 1.29 3.71 7.28
CA THR A 211 0.84 3.00 8.48
C THR A 211 -0.67 2.72 8.48
N THR A 212 -1.43 3.09 7.44
CA THR A 212 -2.87 2.80 7.39
C THR A 212 -3.23 1.30 7.36
N PRO A 213 -2.38 0.36 6.87
CA PRO A 213 -2.62 -1.07 7.02
C PRO A 213 -2.08 -1.66 8.35
N CYS A 214 -1.44 -0.85 9.22
CA CYS A 214 -1.04 -1.26 10.56
C CYS A 214 -2.21 -1.13 11.56
N GLY A 215 -2.38 -2.13 12.43
CA GLY A 215 -3.43 -2.16 13.46
C GLY A 215 -2.88 -2.36 14.88
N ILE A 216 -3.74 -2.19 15.89
CA ILE A 216 -3.40 -2.43 17.30
C ILE A 216 -4.37 -3.43 17.93
N CYS A 217 -4.05 -4.71 17.79
CA CYS A 217 -4.86 -5.81 18.28
C CYS A 217 -5.13 -5.74 19.80
N GLY A 218 -6.40 -5.84 20.19
CA GLY A 218 -6.90 -5.67 21.54
C GLY A 218 -7.38 -4.25 21.88
N ASN A 219 -7.66 -3.41 20.88
CA ASN A 219 -8.18 -2.05 21.05
C ASN A 219 -9.74 -1.94 20.98
N ASP A 220 -10.44 -3.06 20.68
CA ASP A 220 -11.89 -3.16 20.42
C ASP A 220 -12.40 -2.41 19.15
N ALA A 221 -11.56 -2.23 18.14
CA ALA A 221 -11.90 -1.75 16.80
C ALA A 221 -11.06 -2.47 15.73
N THR A 222 -11.66 -2.81 14.58
CA THR A 222 -10.86 -3.36 13.47
C THR A 222 -10.10 -2.26 12.73
N ASP A 223 -8.78 -2.21 12.88
CA ASP A 223 -7.89 -1.33 12.10
C ASP A 223 -6.75 -2.08 11.37
N GLY A 224 -6.20 -1.45 10.34
CA GLY A 224 -5.20 -2.07 9.47
C GLY A 224 -5.69 -3.33 8.75
N ASP A 225 -4.85 -4.38 8.75
CA ASP A 225 -5.16 -5.71 8.19
C ASP A 225 -5.93 -6.64 9.16
N GLU A 226 -6.48 -6.12 10.25
CA GLU A 226 -7.20 -6.93 11.24
C GLU A 226 -8.56 -7.37 10.71
N ILE A 227 -8.83 -8.68 10.76
CA ILE A 227 -10.16 -9.21 10.36
C ILE A 227 -11.20 -9.09 11.50
N CYS A 228 -10.70 -8.93 12.72
CA CYS A 228 -11.43 -8.69 13.95
C CYS A 228 -10.49 -8.07 15.00
N ASP A 229 -11.05 -7.39 16.00
CA ASP A 229 -10.36 -7.03 17.24
C ASP A 229 -11.31 -7.27 18.42
N GLY A 230 -10.89 -8.07 19.40
CA GLY A 230 -11.63 -8.22 20.66
C GLY A 230 -13.08 -8.65 20.45
N THR A 231 -14.01 -7.70 20.64
CA THR A 231 -15.45 -7.89 20.37
C THR A 231 -15.94 -7.36 19.01
N ASP A 232 -15.15 -6.56 18.31
CA ASP A 232 -15.43 -6.12 16.94
C ASP A 232 -14.98 -7.19 15.93
N VAL A 233 -15.90 -8.08 15.57
CA VAL A 233 -15.69 -9.13 14.56
C VAL A 233 -16.13 -8.69 13.16
N ASN A 234 -16.08 -7.39 12.85
CA ASN A 234 -16.47 -6.80 11.56
C ASN A 234 -17.86 -7.29 11.08
N GLY A 235 -18.81 -7.33 12.02
CA GLY A 235 -20.18 -7.79 11.80
C GLY A 235 -20.34 -9.27 11.41
N GLN A 236 -19.31 -10.12 11.55
CA GLN A 236 -19.44 -11.56 11.32
C GLN A 236 -20.18 -12.25 12.46
N ASP A 237 -20.91 -13.30 12.12
CA ASP A 237 -21.47 -14.27 13.06
C ASP A 237 -21.27 -15.70 12.54
N CYS A 238 -21.62 -16.69 13.34
CA CYS A 238 -21.42 -18.09 12.96
C CYS A 238 -22.30 -18.49 11.75
N THR A 239 -23.36 -17.74 11.47
CA THR A 239 -24.24 -17.97 10.32
C THR A 239 -23.65 -17.36 9.04
N SER A 240 -23.03 -16.16 9.10
CA SER A 240 -22.34 -15.54 7.97
C SER A 240 -21.12 -16.34 7.50
N LEU A 241 -20.42 -16.99 8.44
CA LEU A 241 -19.30 -17.89 8.16
C LEU A 241 -19.73 -19.32 7.76
N GLY A 242 -21.03 -19.64 7.80
CA GLY A 242 -21.54 -20.98 7.46
C GLY A 242 -21.19 -22.07 8.49
N LEU A 243 -20.96 -21.68 9.74
CA LEU A 243 -20.57 -22.55 10.87
C LEU A 243 -21.72 -22.85 11.84
N GLY A 244 -22.92 -22.32 11.57
CA GLY A 244 -24.13 -22.59 12.33
C GLY A 244 -24.60 -21.39 13.15
N MET A 245 -24.85 -21.61 14.43
CA MET A 245 -25.32 -20.58 15.37
C MET A 245 -24.25 -20.27 16.44
N GLY A 246 -24.53 -19.28 17.29
CA GLY A 246 -23.57 -18.80 18.29
C GLY A 246 -22.89 -17.49 17.87
N THR A 247 -21.82 -17.13 18.58
CA THR A 247 -21.07 -15.88 18.38
C THR A 247 -19.65 -16.19 17.91
N VAL A 248 -19.18 -15.45 16.92
CA VAL A 248 -17.77 -15.41 16.55
C VAL A 248 -17.01 -14.57 17.56
N GLY A 249 -15.84 -15.03 17.99
CA GLY A 249 -14.85 -14.23 18.73
C GLY A 249 -13.67 -13.85 17.85
N CYS A 250 -12.71 -13.14 18.42
CA CYS A 250 -11.43 -12.86 17.78
C CYS A 250 -10.29 -13.59 18.49
N VAL A 251 -9.34 -14.18 17.76
CA VAL A 251 -8.15 -14.77 18.40
C VAL A 251 -7.17 -13.67 18.84
N PRO A 252 -6.30 -13.90 19.84
CA PRO A 252 -5.43 -12.84 20.42
C PRO A 252 -4.36 -12.22 19.52
N ASN A 253 -4.32 -12.55 18.22
CA ASN A 253 -3.46 -11.89 17.24
C ASN A 253 -4.23 -11.27 16.06
N CYS A 254 -5.56 -11.19 16.14
CA CYS A 254 -6.45 -10.50 15.19
C CYS A 254 -6.41 -10.99 13.72
N MET A 255 -5.64 -12.04 13.43
CA MET A 255 -5.50 -12.65 12.09
C MET A 255 -6.49 -13.80 11.82
N ALA A 256 -7.36 -14.14 12.77
CA ALA A 256 -8.36 -15.19 12.62
C ALA A 256 -9.59 -14.96 13.50
N TYR A 257 -10.74 -15.45 13.05
CA TYR A 257 -11.94 -15.56 13.88
C TYR A 257 -11.79 -16.75 14.84
N ASP A 258 -12.05 -16.52 16.13
CA ASP A 258 -12.25 -17.61 17.09
C ASP A 258 -13.67 -18.16 16.90
N THR A 259 -13.73 -19.33 16.27
CA THR A 259 -14.99 -20.03 15.97
C THR A 259 -15.28 -21.15 16.97
N THR A 260 -14.55 -21.24 18.09
CA THR A 260 -14.78 -22.28 19.12
C THR A 260 -16.10 -22.09 19.86
N THR A 261 -16.68 -20.89 19.80
CA THR A 261 -18.01 -20.52 20.29
C THR A 261 -19.11 -20.61 19.23
N CYS A 262 -18.79 -21.07 18.01
CA CYS A 262 -19.79 -21.45 17.02
C CYS A 262 -20.28 -22.88 17.30
N GLU A 263 -21.59 -23.03 17.39
CA GLU A 263 -22.28 -24.29 17.60
C GLU A 263 -22.87 -24.75 16.27
N PHE A 264 -22.48 -25.96 15.83
CA PHE A 264 -22.88 -26.53 14.55
C PHE A 264 -24.40 -26.48 14.40
N GLY A 265 -24.84 -25.95 13.26
CA GLY A 265 -26.14 -25.28 13.10
C GLY A 265 -27.34 -26.21 13.00
N CYS A 266 -27.61 -26.99 14.04
CA CYS A 266 -28.78 -27.84 14.14
C CYS A 266 -30.08 -27.06 13.85
N GLY A 267 -30.86 -27.53 12.89
CA GLY A 267 -32.09 -26.90 12.41
C GLY A 267 -31.98 -26.18 11.06
N ASN A 268 -30.86 -26.29 10.33
CA ASN A 268 -30.72 -25.73 8.98
C ASN A 268 -31.24 -26.66 7.86
N ASN A 269 -31.57 -27.91 8.23
CA ASN A 269 -32.06 -29.00 7.40
C ASN A 269 -31.07 -29.52 6.33
N ILE A 270 -29.76 -29.46 6.60
CA ILE A 270 -28.68 -30.04 5.78
C ILE A 270 -27.64 -30.67 6.70
N ILE A 271 -27.51 -31.99 6.71
CA ILE A 271 -26.47 -32.67 7.51
C ILE A 271 -25.07 -32.23 7.07
N ASN A 272 -24.34 -31.57 7.97
CA ASN A 272 -22.99 -31.09 7.75
C ASN A 272 -22.11 -31.16 9.01
N GLY A 273 -20.79 -31.01 8.85
CA GLY A 273 -19.85 -30.99 9.98
C GLY A 273 -19.85 -32.29 10.80
N MET A 274 -20.32 -32.21 12.05
CA MET A 274 -20.43 -33.33 13.01
C MET A 274 -21.88 -33.73 13.32
N GLU A 275 -22.85 -33.21 12.57
CA GLU A 275 -24.28 -33.54 12.73
C GLU A 275 -24.56 -35.00 12.37
N VAL A 276 -25.36 -35.68 13.20
CA VAL A 276 -25.88 -37.05 12.90
C VAL A 276 -27.16 -36.98 12.07
N CYS A 277 -27.91 -35.89 12.24
CA CYS A 277 -29.12 -35.51 11.53
C CYS A 277 -29.26 -33.99 11.59
N ASP A 278 -30.14 -33.40 10.80
CA ASP A 278 -30.54 -32.00 10.91
C ASP A 278 -32.02 -31.81 10.56
N GLY A 279 -32.85 -31.50 11.57
CA GLY A 279 -34.26 -31.18 11.38
C GLY A 279 -35.04 -32.35 10.77
N THR A 280 -35.37 -32.26 9.49
CA THR A 280 -35.99 -33.36 8.70
C THR A 280 -35.01 -34.08 7.76
N ASP A 281 -33.78 -33.59 7.60
CA ASP A 281 -32.71 -34.35 6.96
C ASP A 281 -32.13 -35.34 7.97
N LEU A 282 -32.60 -36.59 7.90
CA LEU A 282 -32.20 -37.67 8.80
C LEU A 282 -31.13 -38.58 8.18
N GLY A 283 -30.52 -38.19 7.05
CA GLY A 283 -29.48 -38.99 6.39
C GLY A 283 -30.00 -40.30 5.78
N GLY A 284 -31.31 -40.49 5.74
CA GLY A 284 -31.98 -41.74 5.36
C GLY A 284 -32.28 -42.69 6.53
N GLU A 285 -31.97 -42.29 7.77
CA GLU A 285 -32.27 -43.07 8.97
C GLU A 285 -33.77 -43.12 9.30
N THR A 286 -34.18 -44.17 10.02
CA THR A 286 -35.56 -44.49 10.38
C THR A 286 -35.63 -45.08 11.79
N CYS A 287 -36.82 -45.12 12.40
CA CYS A 287 -37.02 -45.81 13.69
C CYS A 287 -36.49 -47.25 13.68
N ALA A 288 -36.66 -47.96 12.56
CA ALA A 288 -36.20 -49.33 12.38
C ALA A 288 -34.66 -49.45 12.31
N SER A 289 -33.96 -48.53 11.64
CA SER A 289 -32.48 -48.55 11.59
C SER A 289 -31.84 -48.13 12.92
N GLN A 290 -32.55 -47.33 13.72
CA GLN A 290 -32.19 -47.01 15.12
C GLN A 290 -32.65 -48.10 16.13
N GLY A 291 -33.09 -49.26 15.64
CA GLY A 291 -33.41 -50.44 16.46
C GLY A 291 -34.65 -50.29 17.34
N GLN A 292 -35.54 -49.36 17.04
CA GLN A 292 -36.85 -49.27 17.69
C GLN A 292 -37.88 -50.16 16.99
N PRO A 293 -38.76 -50.84 17.74
CA PRO A 293 -39.92 -51.50 17.18
C PRO A 293 -40.88 -50.48 16.54
N GLY A 294 -41.37 -50.79 15.33
CA GLY A 294 -42.61 -50.25 14.76
C GLY A 294 -42.52 -49.12 13.72
N THR A 295 -43.60 -48.34 13.72
CA THR A 295 -43.92 -47.28 12.77
C THR A 295 -43.83 -45.89 13.43
N GLY A 296 -43.95 -44.81 12.66
CA GLY A 296 -43.86 -43.46 13.20
C GLY A 296 -42.86 -42.60 12.42
N THR A 297 -42.48 -41.46 13.01
CA THR A 297 -41.52 -40.54 12.40
C THR A 297 -40.30 -40.46 13.31
N LEU A 298 -39.12 -40.73 12.78
CA LEU A 298 -37.87 -40.50 13.51
C LEU A 298 -37.64 -38.98 13.62
N GLY A 299 -37.32 -38.47 14.81
CA GLY A 299 -36.93 -37.08 14.99
C GLY A 299 -35.42 -36.91 15.01
N CYS A 300 -34.94 -35.68 14.82
CA CYS A 300 -33.58 -35.29 15.19
C CYS A 300 -33.59 -34.63 16.57
N LEU A 301 -32.58 -34.89 17.41
CA LEU A 301 -32.44 -34.18 18.69
C LEU A 301 -32.16 -32.69 18.45
N PRO A 302 -32.56 -31.78 19.36
CA PRO A 302 -32.30 -30.33 19.20
C PRO A 302 -30.83 -29.91 19.17
N ASP A 303 -29.91 -30.82 19.50
CA ASP A 303 -28.44 -30.64 19.42
C ASP A 303 -27.80 -31.37 18.23
N CYS A 304 -28.60 -32.09 17.42
CA CYS A 304 -28.17 -32.87 16.27
C CYS A 304 -27.09 -33.93 16.54
N THR A 305 -26.85 -34.28 17.81
CA THR A 305 -25.88 -35.31 18.22
C THR A 305 -26.44 -36.74 18.13
N GLY A 306 -27.74 -36.88 17.85
CA GLY A 306 -28.43 -38.15 17.71
C GLY A 306 -29.91 -37.97 17.38
N PHE A 307 -30.65 -39.08 17.35
CA PHE A 307 -32.05 -39.10 16.95
C PHE A 307 -33.01 -39.06 18.16
N ASP A 308 -34.12 -38.35 17.99
CA ASP A 308 -35.25 -38.41 18.91
C ASP A 308 -36.14 -39.59 18.56
N LEU A 309 -36.15 -40.58 19.47
CA LEU A 309 -36.92 -41.81 19.35
C LEU A 309 -38.31 -41.72 20.02
N SER A 310 -38.65 -40.60 20.66
CA SER A 310 -39.91 -40.45 21.43
C SER A 310 -41.18 -40.48 20.56
N THR A 311 -41.02 -40.30 19.25
CA THR A 311 -42.08 -40.34 18.22
C THR A 311 -42.05 -41.60 17.36
N CYS A 312 -41.15 -42.53 17.66
CA CYS A 312 -41.22 -43.91 17.20
C CYS A 312 -42.23 -44.68 18.05
N THR A 313 -43.15 -45.40 17.41
CA THR A 313 -44.21 -46.17 18.06
C THR A 313 -44.15 -47.61 17.58
N SER A 314 -44.23 -48.61 18.46
CA SER A 314 -44.36 -50.00 18.03
C SER A 314 -45.55 -50.17 17.06
N GLY A 315 -45.52 -51.18 16.19
CA GLY A 315 -46.61 -51.37 15.22
C GLY A 315 -47.87 -51.98 15.84
N ASP A 316 -48.98 -51.94 15.10
CA ASP A 316 -50.26 -52.52 15.54
C ASP A 316 -50.11 -54.03 15.76
N CYS A 317 -50.38 -54.49 16.98
CA CYS A 317 -50.25 -55.89 17.40
C CYS A 317 -51.04 -56.87 16.52
N CYS A 318 -52.13 -56.40 15.93
CA CYS A 318 -53.09 -57.20 15.17
C CYS A 318 -52.69 -57.36 13.68
N PHE A 319 -51.57 -56.76 13.24
CA PHE A 319 -51.08 -56.85 11.86
C PHE A 319 -49.58 -57.15 11.78
N ALA A 320 -49.20 -57.97 10.80
CA ALA A 320 -47.81 -58.30 10.54
C ALA A 320 -46.98 -57.08 10.09
N HIS A 321 -45.79 -56.90 10.66
CA HIS A 321 -44.86 -55.83 10.30
C HIS A 321 -43.39 -56.22 10.51
N VAL A 322 -42.49 -55.58 9.74
CA VAL A 322 -41.07 -55.95 9.61
C VAL A 322 -40.18 -55.65 10.83
N THR A 323 -40.74 -55.12 11.91
CA THR A 323 -40.04 -54.90 13.19
C THR A 323 -40.51 -55.90 14.24
N THR A 324 -39.74 -56.07 15.31
CA THR A 324 -40.19 -56.78 16.51
C THR A 324 -41.24 -55.98 17.30
N GLY A 325 -41.85 -56.61 18.30
CA GLY A 325 -42.73 -55.97 19.30
C GLY A 325 -44.04 -55.42 18.75
N CYS A 326 -44.87 -54.78 19.59
CA CYS A 326 -46.11 -54.11 19.15
C CYS A 326 -46.60 -53.02 20.13
N GLU A 327 -47.61 -52.23 19.74
CA GLU A 327 -48.00 -50.99 20.45
C GLU A 327 -48.68 -51.19 21.82
N ASP A 328 -49.21 -52.38 22.09
CA ASP A 328 -49.76 -52.77 23.38
C ASP A 328 -48.72 -53.63 24.15
N PRO A 329 -48.06 -53.09 25.21
CA PRO A 329 -47.04 -53.84 25.95
C PRO A 329 -47.58 -55.07 26.68
N ALA A 330 -48.89 -55.16 26.95
CA ALA A 330 -49.49 -56.34 27.55
C ALA A 330 -49.70 -57.44 26.50
N CYS A 331 -50.11 -57.05 25.29
CA CYS A 331 -50.17 -57.94 24.14
C CYS A 331 -48.78 -58.44 23.72
N GLU A 332 -47.82 -57.54 23.55
CA GLU A 332 -46.42 -57.88 23.23
C GLU A 332 -45.87 -58.87 24.25
N ALA A 333 -45.99 -58.59 25.55
CA ALA A 333 -45.50 -59.49 26.59
C ALA A 333 -46.16 -60.88 26.59
N ALA A 334 -47.42 -60.99 26.14
CA ALA A 334 -48.13 -62.26 26.03
C ALA A 334 -47.67 -63.07 24.81
N VAL A 335 -47.69 -62.47 23.61
CA VAL A 335 -47.24 -63.10 22.36
C VAL A 335 -45.75 -63.45 22.43
N CYS A 336 -44.91 -62.55 22.94
CA CYS A 336 -43.47 -62.81 23.06
C CYS A 336 -43.09 -63.83 24.13
N ALA A 337 -44.02 -64.18 25.04
CA ALA A 337 -43.88 -65.32 25.94
C ALA A 337 -44.34 -66.64 25.32
N ALA A 338 -45.16 -66.60 24.27
CA ALA A 338 -45.55 -67.75 23.45
C ALA A 338 -44.48 -68.04 22.36
N ASP A 339 -44.14 -67.04 21.54
CA ASP A 339 -43.03 -67.10 20.58
C ASP A 339 -42.04 -65.92 20.75
N SER A 340 -40.83 -66.26 21.17
CA SER A 340 -39.69 -65.35 21.26
C SER A 340 -39.25 -64.73 19.92
N PHE A 341 -39.67 -65.27 18.78
CA PHE A 341 -39.42 -64.68 17.46
C PHE A 341 -40.01 -63.27 17.36
N CYS A 342 -41.21 -63.06 17.92
CA CYS A 342 -41.96 -61.81 17.82
C CYS A 342 -41.27 -60.62 18.53
N CYS A 343 -40.47 -60.86 19.58
CA CYS A 343 -39.65 -59.81 20.23
C CYS A 343 -38.20 -59.74 19.75
N SER A 344 -37.69 -60.75 19.05
CA SER A 344 -36.25 -60.87 18.75
C SER A 344 -35.87 -60.91 17.27
N VAL A 345 -36.83 -61.10 16.37
CA VAL A 345 -36.62 -61.11 14.92
C VAL A 345 -37.61 -60.22 14.17
N GLU A 346 -38.90 -60.55 14.19
CA GLU A 346 -39.94 -59.85 13.41
C GLU A 346 -41.34 -60.17 13.97
N TRP A 347 -42.25 -59.20 13.98
CA TRP A 347 -43.68 -59.41 14.29
C TRP A 347 -44.43 -59.82 13.02
N ASP A 348 -44.22 -61.07 12.58
CA ASP A 348 -44.76 -61.55 11.31
C ASP A 348 -46.27 -61.89 11.39
N SER A 349 -46.79 -62.56 10.35
CA SER A 349 -48.20 -62.99 10.34
C SER A 349 -48.57 -64.00 11.42
N ILE A 350 -47.60 -64.76 11.95
CA ILE A 350 -47.83 -65.70 13.05
C ILE A 350 -47.98 -64.91 14.36
N CYS A 351 -47.12 -63.92 14.60
CA CYS A 351 -47.23 -63.02 15.75
C CYS A 351 -48.58 -62.28 15.79
N ALA A 352 -49.02 -61.76 14.63
CA ALA A 352 -50.32 -61.12 14.50
C ALA A 352 -51.51 -62.09 14.66
N ASP A 353 -51.42 -63.31 14.11
CA ASP A 353 -52.44 -64.34 14.31
C ASP A 353 -52.51 -64.79 15.79
N GLU A 354 -51.39 -64.88 16.51
CA GLU A 354 -51.36 -65.17 17.95
C GLU A 354 -52.01 -64.03 18.76
N ALA A 355 -51.71 -62.78 18.43
CA ALA A 355 -52.33 -61.61 19.05
C ALA A 355 -53.86 -61.60 18.89
N LEU A 356 -54.40 -61.99 17.73
CA LEU A 356 -55.84 -62.07 17.48
C LEU A 356 -56.58 -63.09 18.37
N PHE A 357 -55.89 -64.04 19.01
CA PHE A 357 -56.48 -65.05 19.88
C PHE A 357 -56.07 -64.94 21.36
N ASP A 358 -55.11 -64.07 21.72
CA ASP A 358 -54.71 -63.87 23.11
C ASP A 358 -55.62 -62.87 23.84
N PRO A 359 -56.17 -63.21 25.03
CA PRO A 359 -57.10 -62.34 25.75
C PRO A 359 -56.46 -61.09 26.39
N ASN A 360 -55.14 -60.93 26.32
CA ASN A 360 -54.43 -59.72 26.75
C ASN A 360 -54.21 -58.71 25.61
N CYS A 361 -54.53 -59.09 24.36
CA CYS A 361 -54.45 -58.23 23.19
C CYS A 361 -55.80 -57.56 22.90
N THR A 362 -55.78 -56.31 22.41
CA THR A 362 -57.00 -55.58 22.04
C THR A 362 -57.13 -55.38 20.53
N CYS A 363 -57.56 -56.47 19.86
CA CYS A 363 -58.00 -56.52 18.46
C CYS A 363 -59.55 -56.63 18.36
#